data_AF-A0A511HI79-F1
#
_entry.id   AF-A0A511HI79-F1
#
_cell.length_a   1.000
_cell.length_b   1.000
_cell.length_c   1.000
_cell.angle_alpha   90.00
_cell.angle_beta   90.00
_cell.angle_gamma   90.00
#
_symmetry.space_group_name_H-M   'P 1'
#
loop_
_entity.id
_entity.type
_entity.pdbx_description
1 polymer ?
#
loop_
_entity_poly.entity_id
_entity_poly.type
_entity_poly.pdbx_seq_one_letter_code
_entity_poly.pdbx_strand_id
1 'polypeptide(L)'
;MSKYHAPHPMNVAGDFYVVDQCCTACGVPTHHAPETFAFENDQPGASCYVQRQPTSPEEVDRALMVVRCQEFGCIRYRGTDPVILRRLTEADSGDQCDAPLPAGIRPVVRNHVSVEVQSRDARAWKSDTVLERFRHWLTDRRHQTTSIIRSGSGASFSFAWTQEDFHHVMVSPIGDVPGRWLIQHAGNLAASETIDRWLMDAEELGAVRWYSQEEWTRGQLGQARPW
;
A
#
# COMPACT_ATOMS: atom_id res chain seq x y z
N MET A 1 -19.15 -11.19 -20.69
CA MET A 1 -20.30 -10.44 -20.16
C MET A 1 -21.08 -11.34 -19.20
N SER A 2 -20.91 -11.16 -17.88
CA SER A 2 -21.71 -11.72 -16.76
C SER A 2 -20.84 -11.51 -15.49
N LYS A 3 -21.19 -10.78 -14.43
CA LYS A 3 -22.47 -10.36 -13.83
C LYS A 3 -22.55 -8.83 -13.72
N TYR A 4 -23.76 -8.28 -13.86
CA TYR A 4 -24.02 -6.84 -13.73
C TYR A 4 -23.77 -6.37 -12.29
N HIS A 5 -22.60 -5.82 -12.02
CA HIS A 5 -22.35 -5.02 -10.83
C HIS A 5 -23.10 -3.69 -11.01
N ALA A 6 -24.37 -3.65 -10.62
CA ALA A 6 -25.15 -2.42 -10.65
C ALA A 6 -24.50 -1.39 -9.71
N PRO A 7 -24.17 -0.17 -10.19
CA PRO A 7 -23.63 0.86 -9.31
C PRO A 7 -24.68 1.32 -8.31
N HIS A 8 -24.25 1.61 -7.09
CA HIS A 8 -25.05 2.28 -6.08
C HIS A 8 -25.67 3.58 -6.64
N PRO A 9 -26.97 3.86 -6.43
CA PRO A 9 -27.67 4.99 -7.05
C PRO A 9 -27.08 6.38 -6.75
N MET A 10 -26.45 6.54 -5.57
CA MET A 10 -25.80 7.80 -5.18
C MET A 10 -24.38 7.97 -5.72
N ASN A 11 -23.80 6.96 -6.37
CA ASN A 11 -22.49 7.14 -7.01
C ASN A 11 -22.56 8.25 -8.06
N VAL A 12 -21.58 9.15 -8.05
CA VAL A 12 -21.36 10.03 -9.19
C VAL A 12 -20.90 9.24 -10.42
N ALA A 13 -21.18 9.76 -11.61
CA ALA A 13 -20.68 9.18 -12.85
C ALA A 13 -19.13 9.17 -12.88
N GLY A 14 -18.56 8.12 -13.46
CA GLY A 14 -17.11 7.94 -13.58
C GLY A 14 -16.63 6.50 -13.37
N ASP A 15 -15.32 6.30 -13.30
CA ASP A 15 -14.71 4.98 -13.40
C ASP A 15 -14.70 4.20 -12.08
N PHE A 16 -14.55 4.88 -10.94
CA PHE A 16 -14.68 4.26 -9.63
C PHE A 16 -16.14 4.26 -9.19
N TYR A 17 -16.60 3.15 -8.62
CA TYR A 17 -17.97 3.05 -8.12
C TYR A 17 -18.08 2.01 -7.00
N VAL A 18 -19.09 2.18 -6.15
CA VAL A 18 -19.50 1.15 -5.19
C VAL A 18 -20.65 0.34 -5.80
N VAL A 19 -20.58 -0.99 -5.74
CA VAL A 19 -21.66 -1.89 -6.14
C VAL A 19 -22.85 -1.73 -5.19
N ASP A 20 -24.03 -1.58 -5.76
CA ASP A 20 -25.28 -1.49 -5.01
C ASP A 20 -25.50 -2.75 -4.15
N GLN A 21 -26.04 -2.57 -2.95
CA GLN A 21 -26.34 -3.63 -1.98
C GLN A 21 -25.14 -4.53 -1.61
N CYS A 22 -23.91 -4.08 -1.82
CA CYS A 22 -22.70 -4.83 -1.44
C CYS A 22 -22.07 -4.30 -0.14
N CYS A 23 -22.11 -2.99 0.09
CA CYS A 23 -21.40 -2.35 1.19
C CYS A 23 -21.84 -2.88 2.56
N THR A 24 -20.87 -3.16 3.43
CA THR A 24 -21.06 -3.60 4.82
C THR A 24 -20.74 -2.52 5.85
N ALA A 25 -20.60 -1.26 5.42
CA ALA A 25 -20.27 -0.11 6.25
C ALA A 25 -18.99 -0.25 7.10
N CYS A 26 -17.94 -0.89 6.57
CA CYS A 26 -16.70 -1.16 7.30
C CYS A 26 -15.83 0.09 7.61
N GLY A 27 -16.12 1.24 7.00
CA GLY A 27 -15.37 2.49 7.20
C GLY A 27 -14.04 2.60 6.43
N VAL A 28 -13.56 1.53 5.80
CA VAL A 28 -12.32 1.53 4.98
C VAL A 28 -12.33 2.64 3.91
N PRO A 29 -13.41 2.83 3.11
CA PRO A 29 -13.40 3.82 2.02
C PRO A 29 -13.25 5.26 2.51
N THR A 30 -14.00 5.64 3.56
CA THR A 30 -13.97 6.99 4.13
C THR A 30 -12.71 7.24 4.95
N HIS A 31 -12.10 6.20 5.51
CA HIS A 31 -10.81 6.31 6.20
C HIS A 31 -9.66 6.62 5.24
N HIS A 32 -9.58 5.92 4.10
CA HIS A 32 -8.47 6.08 3.17
C HIS A 32 -8.67 7.18 2.12
N ALA A 33 -9.91 7.45 1.71
CA ALA A 33 -10.21 8.43 0.65
C ALA A 33 -11.50 9.21 0.96
N PRO A 34 -11.55 10.00 2.06
CA PRO A 34 -12.74 10.72 2.50
C PRO A 34 -13.24 11.75 1.47
N GLU A 35 -12.38 12.23 0.57
CA GLU A 35 -12.81 13.16 -0.47
C GLU A 35 -13.52 12.46 -1.64
N THR A 36 -13.33 11.14 -1.78
CA THR A 36 -13.85 10.30 -2.87
C THR A 36 -15.11 9.54 -2.42
N PHE A 37 -15.13 9.04 -1.19
CA PHE A 37 -16.22 8.21 -0.66
C PHE A 37 -16.94 8.88 0.51
N ALA A 38 -18.24 8.63 0.61
CA ALA A 38 -19.07 9.03 1.73
C ALA A 38 -20.08 7.93 2.08
N PHE A 39 -20.68 8.03 3.27
CA PHE A 39 -21.86 7.25 3.64
C PHE A 39 -23.13 7.99 3.23
N GLU A 40 -24.17 7.25 2.86
CA GLU A 40 -25.49 7.83 2.54
C GLU A 40 -26.03 8.72 3.66
N ASN A 41 -25.75 8.33 4.91
CA ASN A 41 -26.14 9.04 6.12
C ASN A 41 -25.33 8.50 7.33
N ASP A 42 -25.53 9.10 8.50
CA ASP A 42 -24.82 8.75 9.74
C ASP A 42 -25.42 7.53 10.48
N GLN A 43 -26.39 6.83 9.90
CA GLN A 43 -27.00 5.67 10.55
C GLN A 43 -26.07 4.45 10.47
N PRO A 44 -26.07 3.58 11.51
CA PRO A 44 -25.36 2.31 11.45
C PRO A 44 -25.83 1.47 10.26
N GLY A 45 -24.89 0.98 9.45
CA GLY A 45 -25.18 0.14 8.28
C GLY A 45 -25.51 0.91 7.00
N ALA A 46 -25.38 2.24 6.98
CA ALA A 46 -25.51 3.04 5.76
C ALA A 46 -24.49 2.58 4.70
N SER A 47 -24.93 2.47 3.44
CA SER A 47 -24.03 2.09 2.35
C SER A 47 -23.04 3.22 2.08
N CYS A 48 -21.82 2.88 1.66
CA CYS A 48 -20.92 3.87 1.09
C CYS A 48 -21.17 4.04 -0.40
N TYR A 49 -20.83 5.22 -0.92
CA TYR A 49 -20.90 5.54 -2.34
C TYR A 49 -19.73 6.44 -2.73
N VAL A 50 -19.46 6.54 -4.02
CA VAL A 50 -18.50 7.48 -4.59
C VAL A 50 -19.18 8.84 -4.73
N GLN A 51 -18.83 9.80 -3.86
CA GLN A 51 -19.37 11.17 -3.91
C GLN A 51 -18.65 12.05 -4.95
N ARG A 52 -17.42 11.67 -5.32
CA ARG A 52 -16.60 12.39 -6.29
C ARG A 52 -15.55 11.45 -6.87
N GLN A 53 -15.26 11.57 -8.16
CA GLN A 53 -14.17 10.81 -8.78
C GLN A 53 -12.80 11.41 -8.38
N PRO A 54 -11.76 10.57 -8.21
CA PRO A 54 -10.40 11.07 -8.02
C PRO A 54 -9.91 11.77 -9.30
N THR A 55 -9.22 12.89 -9.12
CA THR A 55 -8.77 13.76 -10.22
C THR A 55 -7.27 14.05 -10.17
N SER A 56 -6.64 13.93 -9.00
CA SER A 56 -5.18 14.02 -8.87
C SER A 56 -4.54 12.63 -8.74
N PRO A 57 -3.24 12.48 -9.06
CA PRO A 57 -2.51 11.22 -8.84
C PRO A 57 -2.62 10.71 -7.40
N GLU A 58 -2.57 11.60 -6.41
CA GLU A 58 -2.67 11.26 -4.99
C GLU A 58 -4.08 10.78 -4.62
N GLU A 59 -5.12 11.38 -5.21
CA GLU A 59 -6.50 10.91 -5.03
C GLU A 59 -6.70 9.54 -5.66
N VAL A 60 -6.12 9.29 -6.84
CA VAL A 60 -6.14 7.98 -7.49
C VAL A 60 -5.44 6.95 -6.60
N ASP A 61 -4.27 7.26 -6.05
CA ASP A 61 -3.55 6.37 -5.14
C ASP A 61 -4.39 5.98 -3.91
N ARG A 62 -5.11 6.95 -3.32
CA ARG A 62 -6.02 6.71 -2.20
C ARG A 62 -7.22 5.85 -2.63
N ALA A 63 -7.80 6.09 -3.81
CA ALA A 63 -8.89 5.26 -4.34
C ALA A 63 -8.44 3.81 -4.62
N LEU A 64 -7.24 3.61 -5.18
CA LEU A 64 -6.67 2.28 -5.38
C LEU A 64 -6.41 1.57 -4.05
N MET A 65 -5.95 2.29 -3.02
CA MET A 65 -5.82 1.73 -1.67
C MET A 65 -7.16 1.19 -1.16
N VAL A 66 -8.26 1.93 -1.36
CA VAL A 66 -9.60 1.47 -0.96
C VAL A 66 -10.01 0.19 -1.69
N VAL A 67 -9.75 0.09 -3.00
CA VAL A 67 -10.05 -1.12 -3.78
C VAL A 67 -9.33 -2.35 -3.24
N ARG A 68 -8.14 -2.17 -2.66
CA ARG A 68 -7.28 -3.24 -2.13
C ARG A 68 -7.60 -3.62 -0.69
N CYS A 69 -7.92 -2.64 0.16
CA CYS A 69 -8.16 -2.87 1.59
C CYS A 69 -9.59 -3.31 1.92
N GLN A 70 -10.53 -3.21 0.98
CA GLN A 70 -11.89 -3.71 1.19
C GLN A 70 -11.93 -5.24 1.30
N GLU A 71 -12.90 -5.74 2.06
CA GLU A 71 -13.02 -7.18 2.33
C GLU A 71 -13.90 -7.90 1.28
N PHE A 72 -14.83 -7.18 0.65
CA PHE A 72 -15.94 -7.79 -0.11
C PHE A 72 -15.94 -7.48 -1.62
N GLY A 73 -14.97 -6.72 -2.14
CA GLY A 73 -14.91 -6.39 -3.57
C GLY A 73 -16.06 -5.47 -4.06
N CYS A 74 -16.70 -4.74 -3.14
CA CYS A 74 -17.76 -3.78 -3.40
C CYS A 74 -17.32 -2.49 -4.09
N ILE A 75 -16.09 -2.04 -3.92
CA ILE A 75 -15.53 -0.91 -4.65
C ILE A 75 -14.85 -1.44 -5.91
N ARG A 76 -15.22 -0.93 -7.07
CA ARG A 76 -14.77 -1.46 -8.36
C ARG A 76 -14.30 -0.35 -9.28
N TYR A 77 -13.49 -0.74 -10.25
CA TYR A 77 -13.00 0.12 -11.32
C TYR A 77 -13.53 -0.36 -12.67
N ARG A 78 -14.36 0.45 -13.33
CA ARG A 78 -14.89 0.16 -14.68
C ARG A 78 -14.21 0.92 -15.81
N GLY A 79 -13.23 1.75 -15.49
CA GLY A 79 -12.47 2.48 -16.48
C GLY A 79 -11.52 1.59 -17.27
N THR A 80 -10.88 2.18 -18.27
CA THR A 80 -9.98 1.47 -19.20
C THR A 80 -8.56 2.03 -19.18
N ASP A 81 -8.19 2.82 -18.16
CA ASP A 81 -6.83 3.35 -18.06
C ASP A 81 -5.83 2.19 -17.86
N PRO A 82 -4.90 1.96 -18.82
CA PRO A 82 -3.98 0.84 -18.74
C PRO A 82 -3.03 0.92 -17.54
N VAL A 83 -2.74 2.12 -17.03
CA VAL A 83 -1.92 2.32 -15.84
C VAL A 83 -2.66 1.83 -14.60
N ILE A 84 -3.93 2.21 -14.43
CA ILE A 84 -4.76 1.76 -13.31
C ILE A 84 -4.96 0.24 -13.35
N LEU A 85 -5.33 -0.30 -14.51
CA LEU A 85 -5.54 -1.74 -14.68
C LEU A 85 -4.27 -2.55 -14.36
N ARG A 86 -3.11 -2.07 -14.81
CA ARG A 86 -1.82 -2.69 -14.47
C ARG A 86 -1.60 -2.68 -12.95
N ARG A 87 -1.75 -1.53 -12.29
CA ARG A 87 -1.53 -1.41 -10.84
C ARG A 87 -2.44 -2.31 -10.03
N LEU A 88 -3.74 -2.35 -10.37
CA LEU A 88 -4.69 -3.27 -9.72
C LEU A 88 -4.32 -4.73 -9.96
N THR A 89 -3.89 -5.10 -11.17
CA THR A 89 -3.46 -6.47 -11.47
C THR A 89 -2.18 -6.86 -10.72
N GLU A 90 -1.18 -5.99 -10.69
CA GLU A 90 0.06 -6.21 -9.95
C GLU A 90 -0.17 -6.31 -8.43
N ALA A 91 -1.24 -5.69 -7.95
CA ALA A 91 -1.62 -5.72 -6.54
C ALA A 91 -2.63 -6.81 -6.17
N ASP A 92 -2.84 -7.80 -7.06
CA ASP A 92 -3.78 -8.91 -6.89
C ASP A 92 -5.26 -8.49 -6.74
N SER A 93 -5.61 -7.36 -7.36
CA SER A 93 -6.94 -6.74 -7.34
C SER A 93 -7.57 -6.62 -8.75
N GLY A 94 -7.16 -7.52 -9.65
CA GLY A 94 -7.64 -7.52 -11.03
C GLY A 94 -9.11 -7.92 -11.16
N ASP A 95 -9.64 -8.72 -10.23
CA ASP A 95 -11.04 -9.17 -10.21
C ASP A 95 -12.03 -8.04 -9.82
N GLN A 96 -11.55 -6.95 -9.24
CA GLN A 96 -12.33 -5.72 -9.02
C GLN A 96 -12.36 -4.78 -10.24
N CYS A 97 -11.71 -5.16 -11.35
CA CYS A 97 -11.83 -4.45 -12.62
C CYS A 97 -12.97 -5.04 -13.48
N ASP A 98 -13.76 -4.18 -14.11
CA ASP A 98 -14.77 -4.65 -15.09
C ASP A 98 -14.22 -4.71 -16.53
N ALA A 99 -13.18 -3.92 -16.82
CA ALA A 99 -12.50 -3.94 -18.11
C ALA A 99 -11.54 -5.13 -18.22
N PRO A 100 -11.24 -5.61 -19.45
CA PRO A 100 -10.24 -6.65 -19.66
C PRO A 100 -8.88 -6.26 -19.09
N LEU A 101 -8.28 -7.15 -18.31
CA LEU A 101 -6.95 -6.95 -17.76
C LEU A 101 -5.87 -7.07 -18.85
N PRO A 102 -4.78 -6.30 -18.77
CA PRO A 102 -3.68 -6.45 -19.72
C PRO A 102 -3.08 -7.86 -19.66
N ALA A 103 -2.88 -8.47 -20.82
CA ALA A 103 -2.38 -9.83 -20.91
C ALA A 103 -0.95 -9.94 -20.34
N GLY A 104 -0.71 -11.03 -19.60
CA GLY A 104 0.63 -11.37 -19.10
C GLY A 104 1.08 -10.60 -17.85
N ILE A 105 0.28 -9.67 -17.34
CA ILE A 105 0.53 -9.04 -16.03
C ILE A 105 0.13 -10.01 -14.92
N ARG A 106 0.97 -10.11 -13.90
CA ARG A 106 0.78 -10.99 -12.73
C ARG A 106 0.89 -10.15 -11.45
N PRO A 107 0.36 -10.63 -10.32
CA PRO A 107 0.67 -10.03 -9.03
C PRO A 107 2.20 -9.94 -8.81
N VAL A 108 2.66 -8.79 -8.30
CA VAL A 108 4.07 -8.49 -8.05
C VAL A 108 4.23 -8.05 -6.60
N VAL A 109 4.95 -8.83 -5.80
CA VAL A 109 5.35 -8.40 -4.46
C VAL A 109 6.61 -7.54 -4.57
N ARG A 110 6.46 -6.25 -4.31
CA ARG A 110 7.58 -5.31 -4.21
C ARG A 110 8.12 -5.32 -2.79
N ASN A 111 9.05 -6.21 -2.53
CA ASN A 111 9.59 -6.45 -1.19
C ASN A 111 10.93 -5.80 -0.90
N HIS A 112 11.42 -4.95 -1.81
CA HIS A 112 12.61 -4.13 -1.65
C HIS A 112 12.19 -2.67 -1.73
N VAL A 113 12.59 -1.85 -0.77
CA VAL A 113 12.37 -0.41 -0.83
C VAL A 113 13.63 0.33 -0.45
N SER A 114 14.07 1.22 -1.35
CA SER A 114 15.15 2.15 -1.06
C SER A 114 14.59 3.44 -0.51
N VAL A 115 15.24 3.98 0.51
CA VAL A 115 14.89 5.25 1.16
C VAL A 115 16.14 6.08 1.41
N GLU A 116 15.98 7.39 1.51
CA GLU A 116 17.04 8.32 1.85
C GLU A 116 16.64 9.17 3.06
N VAL A 117 17.56 9.35 4.00
CA VAL A 117 17.33 10.22 5.16
C VAL A 117 17.41 11.68 4.71
N GLN A 118 16.36 12.46 4.97
CA GLN A 118 16.26 13.87 4.60
C GLN A 118 17.00 14.81 5.58
N SER A 119 17.26 14.34 6.81
CA SER A 119 17.96 15.13 7.83
C SER A 119 19.45 15.35 7.49
N ARG A 120 19.99 16.51 7.88
CA ARG A 120 21.42 16.83 7.78
C ARG A 120 22.30 15.83 8.55
N ASP A 121 21.72 15.12 9.53
CA ASP A 121 22.40 14.08 10.31
C ASP A 121 22.31 12.68 9.69
N ALA A 122 22.00 12.57 8.38
CA ALA A 122 21.91 11.31 7.65
C ALA A 122 23.12 10.37 7.85
N ARG A 123 24.30 10.93 8.14
CA ARG A 123 25.54 10.17 8.42
C ARG A 123 25.55 9.45 9.77
N ALA A 124 24.69 9.84 10.71
CA ALA A 124 24.66 9.28 12.05
C ALA A 124 23.75 8.04 12.16
N TRP A 125 22.83 7.86 11.22
CA TRP A 125 21.88 6.76 11.27
C TRP A 125 22.59 5.44 11.00
N LYS A 126 22.22 4.42 11.76
CA LYS A 126 22.60 3.03 11.53
C LYS A 126 21.34 2.24 11.13
N SER A 127 21.52 1.05 10.55
CA SER A 127 20.42 0.18 10.11
C SER A 127 19.40 -0.10 11.22
N ASP A 128 19.86 -0.25 12.47
CA ASP A 128 18.99 -0.46 13.63
C ASP A 128 18.22 0.81 14.03
N THR A 129 18.77 2.01 13.79
CA THR A 129 18.03 3.27 14.01
C THR A 129 16.80 3.37 13.10
N VAL A 130 16.94 2.96 11.83
CA VAL A 130 15.81 2.89 10.89
C VAL A 130 14.75 1.91 11.40
N LEU A 131 15.18 0.74 11.86
CA LEU A 131 14.27 -0.29 12.37
C LEU A 131 13.61 0.08 13.69
N GLU A 132 14.28 0.77 14.62
CA GLU A 132 13.65 1.21 15.86
C GLU A 132 12.52 2.21 15.59
N ARG A 133 12.68 3.08 14.60
CA ARG A 133 11.62 4.00 14.17
C ARG A 133 10.41 3.25 13.61
N PHE A 134 10.65 2.27 12.75
CA PHE A 134 9.57 1.44 12.21
C PHE A 134 8.88 0.62 13.31
N ARG A 135 9.68 0.00 14.19
CA ARG A 135 9.19 -0.77 15.33
C ARG A 135 8.33 0.07 16.26
N HIS A 136 8.76 1.29 16.57
CA HIS A 136 7.98 2.22 17.39
C HIS A 136 6.63 2.55 16.74
N TRP A 137 6.63 2.90 15.44
CA TRP A 137 5.42 3.17 14.67
C TRP A 137 4.44 1.99 14.65
N LEU A 138 4.96 0.76 14.60
CA LEU A 138 4.19 -0.48 14.65
C LEU A 138 3.58 -0.72 16.04
N THR A 139 4.35 -0.52 17.11
CA THR A 139 3.87 -0.74 18.49
C THR A 139 2.73 0.20 18.86
N ASP A 140 2.78 1.45 18.39
CA ASP A 140 1.69 2.42 18.58
C ASP A 140 0.38 1.96 17.91
N ARG A 141 0.49 1.11 16.89
CA ARG A 141 -0.62 0.49 16.14
C ARG A 141 -0.89 -0.95 16.56
N ARG A 142 -0.46 -1.36 17.76
CA ARG A 142 -0.72 -2.67 18.37
C ARG A 142 -0.22 -3.88 17.58
N HIS A 143 0.77 -3.69 16.71
CA HIS A 143 1.44 -4.82 16.07
C HIS A 143 2.38 -5.49 17.06
N GLN A 144 2.58 -6.80 16.91
CA GLN A 144 3.59 -7.54 17.65
C GLN A 144 4.94 -7.40 16.95
N THR A 145 6.03 -7.33 17.72
CA THR A 145 7.38 -7.17 17.18
C THR A 145 8.36 -8.04 17.96
N THR A 146 9.36 -8.60 17.27
CA THR A 146 10.52 -9.20 17.92
C THR A 146 11.55 -8.13 18.29
N SER A 147 12.55 -8.50 19.08
CA SER A 147 13.75 -7.67 19.27
C SER A 147 14.49 -7.49 17.95
N ILE A 148 15.14 -6.33 17.80
CA ILE A 148 16.03 -6.06 16.67
C ILE A 148 17.35 -6.80 16.86
N ILE A 149 17.77 -7.51 15.81
CA ILE A 149 19.02 -8.26 15.73
C ILE A 149 19.95 -7.55 14.75
N ARG A 150 21.15 -7.16 15.22
CA ARG A 150 22.20 -6.56 14.38
C ARG A 150 23.04 -7.67 13.74
N SER A 151 23.36 -7.53 12.45
CA SER A 151 24.22 -8.47 11.72
C SER A 151 25.06 -7.73 10.68
N GLY A 152 26.37 -7.66 10.89
CA GLY A 152 27.28 -6.90 10.03
C GLY A 152 26.90 -5.42 9.96
N SER A 153 26.72 -4.89 8.75
CA SER A 153 26.22 -3.53 8.53
C SER A 153 24.68 -3.42 8.57
N GLY A 154 23.97 -4.54 8.65
CA GLY A 154 22.51 -4.61 8.65
C GLY A 154 21.89 -4.79 10.03
N ALA A 155 20.58 -4.64 10.09
CA ALA A 155 19.75 -4.99 11.23
C ALA A 155 18.46 -5.65 10.73
N SER A 156 17.82 -6.46 11.56
CA SER A 156 16.54 -7.09 11.21
C SER A 156 15.66 -7.31 12.43
N PHE A 157 14.36 -7.43 12.21
CA PHE A 157 13.37 -7.87 13.19
C PHE A 157 12.18 -8.48 12.43
N SER A 158 11.20 -9.00 13.16
CA SER A 158 9.94 -9.43 12.57
C SER A 158 8.77 -8.73 13.23
N PHE A 159 7.70 -8.51 12.47
CA PHE A 159 6.44 -7.96 12.97
C PHE A 159 5.22 -8.76 12.51
N ALA A 160 4.13 -8.70 13.25
CA ALA A 160 2.87 -9.35 12.91
C ALA A 160 1.67 -8.49 13.31
N TRP A 161 0.61 -8.50 12.50
CA TRP A 161 -0.70 -7.89 12.85
C TRP A 161 -1.68 -8.91 13.45
N THR A 162 -1.37 -10.21 13.37
CA THR A 162 -2.03 -11.30 14.10
C THR A 162 -0.99 -12.07 14.93
N GLN A 163 -1.39 -12.98 15.81
CA GLN A 163 -0.44 -13.63 16.74
C GLN A 163 0.47 -14.69 16.07
N GLU A 164 0.21 -15.10 14.83
CA GLU A 164 0.80 -16.32 14.26
C GLU A 164 1.69 -16.07 13.03
N ASP A 165 1.53 -14.93 12.33
CA ASP A 165 2.21 -14.68 11.06
C ASP A 165 3.22 -13.52 11.15
N PHE A 166 4.46 -13.85 11.54
CA PHE A 166 5.54 -12.87 11.60
C PHE A 166 6.22 -12.66 10.24
N HIS A 167 6.27 -11.40 9.81
CA HIS A 167 6.97 -10.95 8.61
C HIS A 167 8.35 -10.41 8.98
N HIS A 168 9.39 -11.07 8.48
CA HIS A 168 10.78 -10.63 8.65
C HIS A 168 11.06 -9.39 7.81
N VAL A 169 11.72 -8.41 8.42
CA VAL A 169 12.16 -7.16 7.81
C VAL A 169 13.62 -6.92 8.13
N MET A 170 14.38 -6.55 7.11
CA MET A 170 15.81 -6.29 7.20
C MET A 170 16.13 -4.92 6.62
N VAL A 171 17.05 -4.20 7.25
CA VAL A 171 17.60 -2.94 6.75
C VAL A 171 19.11 -3.07 6.57
N SER A 172 19.60 -2.60 5.44
CA SER A 172 21.02 -2.56 5.11
C SER A 172 21.38 -1.27 4.36
N PRO A 173 22.63 -0.77 4.46
CA PRO A 173 23.05 0.40 3.70
C PRO A 173 23.14 0.10 2.19
N ILE A 174 22.83 1.10 1.35
CA ILE A 174 22.98 1.01 -0.11
C ILE A 174 24.34 1.60 -0.52
N GLY A 175 25.31 0.73 -0.78
CA GLY A 175 26.67 1.13 -1.13
C GLY A 175 27.34 1.93 0.00
N ASP A 176 28.27 2.81 -0.37
CA ASP A 176 29.04 3.63 0.58
C ASP A 176 28.42 5.02 0.82
N VAL A 177 27.20 5.26 0.32
CA VAL A 177 26.54 6.57 0.44
C VAL A 177 25.79 6.65 1.78
N PRO A 178 26.19 7.53 2.71
CA PRO A 178 25.52 7.64 4.00
C PRO A 178 24.06 8.06 3.85
N GLY A 179 23.19 7.48 4.70
CA GLY A 179 21.78 7.84 4.74
C GLY A 179 20.89 7.18 3.69
N ARG A 180 21.44 6.32 2.82
CA ARG A 180 20.66 5.52 1.87
C ARG A 180 20.50 4.09 2.40
N TRP A 181 19.26 3.65 2.53
CA TRP A 181 18.94 2.36 3.12
C TRP A 181 18.08 1.52 2.19
N LEU A 182 18.36 0.23 2.15
CA LEU A 182 17.52 -0.79 1.55
C LEU A 182 16.78 -1.48 2.69
N ILE A 183 15.45 -1.35 2.70
CA ILE A 183 14.56 -2.13 3.54
C ILE A 183 14.04 -3.30 2.69
N GLN A 184 14.12 -4.52 3.23
CA GLN A 184 13.66 -5.75 2.58
C GLN A 184 12.68 -6.45 3.50
N HIS A 185 11.68 -7.14 2.94
CA HIS A 185 10.83 -8.03 3.72
C HIS A 185 10.60 -9.39 3.06
N ALA A 186 10.30 -10.40 3.87
CA ALA A 186 9.89 -11.73 3.43
C ALA A 186 8.35 -11.95 3.49
N GLY A 187 7.58 -10.88 3.77
CA GLY A 187 6.12 -10.92 3.82
C GLY A 187 5.40 -10.82 2.47
N ASN A 188 4.07 -10.74 2.53
CA ASN A 188 3.16 -10.57 1.41
C ASN A 188 2.93 -9.07 1.05
N LEU A 189 1.95 -8.78 0.18
CA LEU A 189 1.59 -7.41 -0.20
C LEU A 189 1.18 -6.53 0.99
N ALA A 190 0.52 -7.10 2.01
CA ALA A 190 0.14 -6.37 3.21
C ALA A 190 1.37 -5.90 4.03
N ALA A 191 2.47 -6.67 4.00
CA ALA A 191 3.73 -6.23 4.59
C ALA A 191 4.34 -5.04 3.82
N SER A 192 4.26 -5.04 2.48
CA SER A 192 4.68 -3.91 1.65
C SER A 192 3.86 -2.66 1.95
N GLU A 193 2.53 -2.78 2.06
CA GLU A 193 1.63 -1.68 2.44
C GLU A 193 1.90 -1.12 3.83
N THR A 194 2.16 -2.01 4.80
CA THR A 194 2.43 -1.60 6.17
C THR A 194 3.70 -0.75 6.23
N ILE A 195 4.76 -1.18 5.54
CA ILE A 195 6.00 -0.42 5.43
C ILE A 195 5.76 0.88 4.65
N ASP A 196 5.03 0.87 3.55
CA ASP A 196 4.72 2.07 2.76
C ASP A 196 3.95 3.11 3.58
N ARG A 197 3.00 2.69 4.41
CA ARG A 197 2.25 3.56 5.32
C ARG A 197 3.17 4.20 6.37
N TRP A 198 4.07 3.41 6.94
CA TRP A 198 5.09 3.96 7.82
C TRP A 198 5.97 4.99 7.11
N LEU A 199 6.41 4.70 5.88
CA LEU A 199 7.25 5.62 5.10
C LEU A 199 6.56 6.93 4.73
N MET A 200 5.23 6.92 4.56
CA MET A 200 4.46 8.16 4.37
C MET A 200 4.40 9.02 5.64
N ASP A 201 4.32 8.39 6.81
CA ASP A 201 4.29 9.08 8.10
C ASP A 201 5.69 9.53 8.57
N ALA A 202 6.75 8.92 8.03
CA ALA A 202 8.14 9.17 8.40
C ALA A 202 8.72 10.38 7.65
N GLU A 203 8.47 11.58 8.14
CA GLU A 203 8.94 12.85 7.55
C GLU A 203 10.48 12.90 7.33
N GLU A 204 11.27 12.16 8.12
CA GLU A 204 12.72 12.14 7.96
C GLU A 204 13.23 11.21 6.86
N LEU A 205 12.35 10.40 6.26
CA LEU A 205 12.66 9.51 5.15
C LEU A 205 12.04 10.05 3.85
N GLY A 206 12.76 9.93 2.76
CA GLY A 206 12.36 10.42 1.45
C GLY A 206 12.90 9.56 0.33
N ALA A 207 12.70 10.04 -0.91
CA ALA A 207 13.15 9.37 -2.13
C ALA A 207 12.77 7.87 -2.18
N VAL A 208 11.57 7.55 -1.68
CA VAL A 208 11.05 6.18 -1.57
C VAL A 208 10.94 5.57 -2.97
N ARG A 209 11.58 4.41 -3.17
CA ARG A 209 11.43 3.61 -4.38
C ARG A 209 11.25 2.14 -4.04
N TRP A 210 10.16 1.57 -4.53
CA TRP A 210 9.76 0.18 -4.36
C TRP A 210 10.19 -0.66 -5.57
N TYR A 211 10.64 -1.88 -5.28
CA TYR A 211 11.10 -2.85 -6.25
C TYR A 211 10.65 -4.25 -5.80
N SER A 212 10.30 -5.09 -6.75
CA SER A 212 10.46 -6.54 -6.59
C SER A 212 11.94 -6.90 -6.55
N GLN A 213 12.26 -8.08 -6.04
CA GLN A 213 13.63 -8.59 -6.04
C GLN A 213 14.25 -8.61 -7.45
N GLU A 214 13.47 -8.95 -8.47
CA GLU A 214 13.92 -8.97 -9.87
C GLU A 214 14.21 -7.55 -10.39
N GLU A 215 13.31 -6.60 -10.15
CA GLU A 215 13.48 -5.19 -10.53
C GLU A 215 14.74 -4.60 -9.85
N TRP A 216 14.95 -4.90 -8.56
CA TRP A 216 16.14 -4.47 -7.80
C TRP A 216 17.42 -5.07 -8.38
N THR A 217 17.45 -6.38 -8.61
CA THR A 217 18.63 -7.09 -9.12
C THR A 217 19.04 -6.60 -10.51
N ARG A 218 18.07 -6.18 -11.33
CA ARG A 218 18.29 -5.61 -12.66
C ARG A 218 18.61 -4.13 -12.67
N GLY A 219 18.62 -3.45 -11.52
CA GLY A 219 18.88 -2.02 -11.44
C GLY A 219 17.83 -1.16 -12.12
N GLN A 220 16.55 -1.54 -12.04
CA GLN A 220 15.45 -0.71 -12.56
C GLN A 220 15.24 0.55 -11.72
N LEU A 221 14.40 1.50 -12.19
CA LEU A 221 14.16 2.78 -11.52
C LEU A 221 13.29 2.69 -10.25
N GLY A 222 12.55 1.60 -10.08
CA GLY A 222 11.60 1.41 -8.98
C GLY A 222 10.35 2.28 -9.11
N GLN A 223 9.38 2.04 -8.24
CA GLN A 223 8.08 2.70 -8.23
C GLN A 223 7.87 3.53 -6.96
N ALA A 224 7.01 4.55 -7.00
CA ALA A 224 6.74 5.37 -5.83
C ALA A 224 5.96 4.62 -4.74
N ARG A 225 5.22 3.57 -5.13
CA ARG A 225 4.37 2.74 -4.27
C ARG A 225 4.68 1.26 -4.54
N PRO A 226 4.36 0.35 -3.61
CA PRO A 226 4.51 -1.08 -3.87
C PRO A 226 3.51 -1.62 -4.91
N TRP A 227 2.50 -0.84 -5.32
CA TRP A 227 1.45 -1.19 -6.30
C TRP A 227 1.34 -0.22 -7.48
#